data_AF-A0A2D9GR38-F1
#
_entry.id   AF-A0A2D9GR38-F1
#
_cell.length_a   1.000
_cell.length_b   1.000
_cell.length_c   1.000
_cell.angle_alpha   90.00
_cell.angle_beta   90.00
_cell.angle_gamma   90.00
#
_symmetry.space_group_name_H-M   'P 1'
#
loop_
_entity.id
_entity.type
_entity.pdbx_description
1 polymer ?
#
loop_
_entity_poly.entity_id
_entity_poly.type
_entity_poly.pdbx_seq_one_letter_code
_entity_poly.pdbx_strand_id
1 'polypeptide(L)'
;MTRVYGLLFEDHRSGILAVQPSVPFFGCERYEQHYDVVDGAIDFDLLPTPAGVFYNVGFKSLGDTRRTDFTLRWTIPNYGEIDITPNGQAHAPEPEKVSTSVDRVQVRRLATELAEALELAEKQEREIAEIKLREEQLRQKFEQHKRDMETVLVQRDQHIAKLSEANTPEVRTVVKHVPVPPAPLQERIDTLELENQRLRALNDNYYQSVLKLHQLKLERAQSGQLPDPVMEVPGTPQQRLINKLLAK
;
A
#
# COMPACT_ATOMS: atom_id res chain seq x y z
N MET A 1 39.27 21.29 -23.44
CA MET A 1 39.40 22.24 -22.32
C MET A 1 38.92 23.58 -22.86
N THR A 2 38.25 24.35 -22.02
CA THR A 2 37.64 25.63 -22.35
C THR A 2 38.26 26.68 -21.44
N ARG A 3 38.85 27.72 -22.04
CA ARG A 3 39.49 28.80 -21.30
C ARG A 3 38.42 29.74 -20.76
N VAL A 4 38.43 29.96 -19.46
CA VAL A 4 37.51 30.84 -18.76
C VAL A 4 38.28 32.06 -18.30
N TYR A 5 37.95 33.22 -18.86
CA TYR A 5 38.65 34.47 -18.57
C TYR A 5 37.67 35.63 -18.37
N GLY A 6 38.16 36.73 -17.80
CA GLY A 6 37.42 37.99 -17.70
C GLY A 6 37.33 38.55 -16.29
N LEU A 7 36.59 39.65 -16.16
CA LEU A 7 36.41 40.35 -14.88
C LEU A 7 35.24 39.74 -14.11
N LEU A 8 35.53 39.09 -12.98
CA LEU A 8 34.52 38.49 -12.10
C LEU A 8 33.90 39.52 -11.15
N PHE A 9 34.67 40.50 -10.69
CA PHE A 9 34.21 41.53 -9.75
C PHE A 9 34.65 42.93 -10.19
N GLU A 10 33.69 43.83 -10.34
CA GLU A 10 33.94 45.25 -10.67
C GLU A 10 34.71 45.99 -9.57
N ASP A 11 34.65 45.51 -8.32
CA ASP A 11 35.37 46.07 -7.17
C ASP A 11 36.86 45.68 -7.13
N HIS A 12 37.39 44.99 -8.16
CA HIS A 12 38.81 44.60 -8.28
C HIS A 12 39.36 43.77 -7.11
N ARG A 13 38.48 43.09 -6.36
CA ARG A 13 38.88 42.29 -5.20
C ARG A 13 39.70 41.07 -5.62
N SER A 14 40.81 40.87 -4.93
CA SER A 14 41.68 39.70 -5.10
C SER A 14 41.35 38.62 -4.08
N GLY A 15 41.50 37.36 -4.46
CA GLY A 15 41.05 36.23 -3.66
C GLY A 15 41.32 34.89 -4.33
N ILE A 16 40.62 33.87 -3.85
CA ILE A 16 40.69 32.51 -4.38
C ILE A 16 39.28 32.13 -4.83
N LEU A 17 39.16 31.68 -6.07
CA LEU A 17 37.97 31.10 -6.63
C LEU A 17 38.03 29.58 -6.44
N ALA A 18 37.09 29.06 -5.68
CA ALA A 18 36.91 27.64 -5.45
C ALA A 18 35.85 27.09 -6.39
N VAL A 19 36.21 26.06 -7.15
CA VAL A 19 35.38 25.44 -8.17
C VAL A 19 35.26 23.95 -7.88
N GLN A 20 34.03 23.43 -7.83
CA GLN A 20 33.77 22.00 -7.61
C GLN A 20 32.66 21.51 -8.53
N PRO A 21 32.83 20.39 -9.25
CA PRO A 21 31.74 19.83 -10.05
C PRO A 21 30.62 19.31 -9.14
N SER A 22 29.36 19.48 -9.57
CA SER A 22 28.19 18.97 -8.84
C SER A 22 28.15 17.44 -8.79
N VAL A 23 28.61 16.80 -9.86
CA VAL A 23 28.72 15.34 -10.01
C VAL A 23 30.03 15.05 -10.74
N PRO A 24 30.80 14.01 -10.34
CA PRO A 24 32.02 13.64 -11.05
C PRO A 24 31.72 13.21 -12.49
N PHE A 25 32.50 13.71 -13.44
CA PHE A 25 32.41 13.33 -14.85
C PHE A 25 33.81 13.14 -15.46
N PHE A 26 33.86 12.59 -16.67
CA PHE A 26 35.10 12.13 -17.28
C PHE A 26 36.15 13.25 -17.38
N GLY A 27 37.35 12.99 -16.84
CA GLY A 27 38.49 13.90 -16.88
C GLY A 27 38.49 15.01 -15.81
N CYS A 28 37.38 15.21 -15.09
CA CYS A 28 37.29 16.23 -14.04
C CYS A 28 37.66 15.66 -12.66
N GLU A 29 38.45 16.40 -11.89
CA GLU A 29 38.75 16.04 -10.51
C GLU A 29 37.50 16.17 -9.63
N ARG A 30 37.37 15.27 -8.64
CA ARG A 30 36.20 15.24 -7.74
C ARG A 30 36.26 16.29 -6.63
N TYR A 31 37.47 16.74 -6.33
CA TYR A 31 37.76 17.64 -5.22
C TYR A 31 37.67 19.10 -5.65
N GLU A 32 37.64 19.98 -4.67
CA GLU A 32 37.62 21.42 -4.87
C GLU A 32 38.92 21.91 -5.50
N GLN A 33 38.80 22.58 -6.64
CA GLN A 33 39.89 23.21 -7.36
C GLN A 33 39.95 24.69 -6.99
N HIS A 34 41.15 25.21 -6.79
CA HIS A 34 41.36 26.57 -6.33
C HIS A 34 42.12 27.34 -7.41
N TYR A 35 41.57 28.48 -7.81
CA TYR A 35 42.13 29.37 -8.83
C TYR A 35 42.31 30.76 -8.25
N ASP A 36 43.42 31.41 -8.55
CA ASP A 36 43.68 32.77 -8.05
C ASP A 36 42.85 33.79 -8.82
N VAL A 37 42.25 34.72 -8.07
CA VAL A 37 41.58 35.91 -8.60
C VAL A 37 42.50 37.10 -8.33
N VAL A 38 43.03 37.71 -9.39
CA VAL A 38 43.96 38.84 -9.31
C VAL A 38 43.27 40.07 -9.88
N ASP A 39 43.19 41.14 -9.08
CA ASP A 39 42.59 42.42 -9.51
C ASP A 39 41.14 42.28 -10.02
N GLY A 40 40.37 41.34 -9.43
CA GLY A 40 39.01 41.01 -9.85
C GLY A 40 38.89 40.19 -11.13
N ALA A 41 40.01 39.85 -11.78
CA ALA A 41 40.05 39.07 -13.01
C ALA A 41 40.47 37.60 -12.77
N ILE A 42 40.03 36.74 -13.68
CA ILE A 42 40.37 35.33 -13.73
C ILE A 42 40.81 34.93 -15.14
N ASP A 43 41.70 33.94 -15.23
CA ASP A 43 42.11 33.31 -16.49
C ASP A 43 42.61 31.89 -16.20
N PHE A 44 41.77 30.89 -16.49
CA PHE A 44 42.11 29.49 -16.25
C PHE A 44 41.29 28.54 -17.13
N ASP A 45 41.77 27.31 -17.30
CA ASP A 45 41.10 26.30 -18.11
C ASP A 45 40.19 25.42 -17.26
N LEU A 46 38.95 25.21 -17.74
CA LEU A 46 38.01 24.25 -17.18
C LEU A 46 37.54 23.25 -18.24
N LEU A 47 37.01 22.12 -17.79
CA LEU A 47 36.43 21.14 -18.69
C LEU A 47 34.98 21.53 -19.04
N PRO A 48 34.54 21.26 -20.29
CA PRO A 48 33.14 21.43 -20.66
C PRO A 48 32.24 20.55 -19.78
N THR A 49 31.13 21.11 -19.30
CA THR A 49 30.16 20.40 -18.49
C THR A 49 29.21 19.57 -19.37
N PRO A 50 29.03 18.27 -19.10
CA PRO A 50 27.98 17.46 -19.73
C PRO A 50 26.57 17.97 -19.39
N ALA A 51 25.58 17.58 -20.19
CA ALA A 51 24.18 17.94 -19.95
C ALA A 51 23.71 17.51 -18.53
N GLY A 52 23.17 18.46 -17.77
CA GLY A 52 22.68 18.24 -16.40
C GLY A 52 23.74 18.36 -15.29
N VAL A 53 25.01 18.61 -15.64
CA VAL A 53 26.10 18.84 -14.68
C VAL A 53 26.49 20.33 -14.68
N PHE A 54 26.90 20.85 -13.52
CA PHE A 54 27.35 22.23 -13.36
C PHE A 54 28.50 22.30 -12.36
N TYR A 55 29.30 23.36 -12.45
CA TYR A 55 30.30 23.69 -11.46
C TYR A 55 29.69 24.58 -10.37
N ASN A 56 29.87 24.19 -9.13
CA ASN A 56 29.64 25.03 -7.96
C ASN A 56 30.85 25.95 -7.79
N VAL A 57 30.61 27.25 -7.72
CA VAL A 57 31.65 28.27 -7.64
C VAL A 57 31.46 29.11 -6.39
N GLY A 58 32.52 29.20 -5.60
CA GLY A 58 32.60 29.97 -4.36
C GLY A 58 33.81 30.90 -4.39
N PHE A 59 33.73 32.03 -3.71
CA PHE A 59 34.84 32.99 -3.63
C PHE A 59 35.30 33.10 -2.17
N LYS A 60 36.62 33.10 -1.99
CA LYS A 60 37.28 33.34 -0.70
C LYS A 60 38.20 34.54 -0.79
N SER A 61 38.18 35.36 0.25
CA SER A 61 39.17 36.42 0.42
C SER A 61 40.55 35.82 0.73
N LEU A 62 41.61 36.54 0.37
CA LEU A 62 42.98 36.18 0.71
C LEU A 62 43.12 35.98 2.24
N GLY A 63 43.55 34.78 2.64
CA GLY A 63 43.73 34.41 4.05
C GLY A 63 42.51 33.79 4.76
N ASP A 64 41.38 33.60 4.06
CA ASP A 64 40.23 32.90 4.63
C ASP A 64 40.44 31.37 4.61
N THR A 65 40.50 30.77 5.80
CA THR A 65 40.70 29.32 5.99
C THR A 65 39.41 28.56 6.27
N ARG A 66 38.26 29.24 6.24
CA ARG A 66 36.96 28.61 6.48
C ARG A 66 36.56 27.69 5.32
N ARG A 67 35.56 26.84 5.57
CA ARG A 67 34.93 26.02 4.54
C ARG A 67 34.33 26.92 3.45
N THR A 68 34.43 26.50 2.20
CA THR A 68 33.96 27.24 1.04
C THR A 68 32.44 27.23 0.94
N ASP A 69 31.86 28.43 0.84
CA ASP A 69 30.45 28.61 0.53
C ASP A 69 30.27 28.79 -0.97
N PHE A 70 29.67 27.79 -1.62
CA PHE A 70 29.38 27.82 -3.05
C PHE A 70 28.09 28.60 -3.32
N THR A 71 28.23 29.79 -3.87
CA THR A 71 27.11 30.73 -4.11
C THR A 71 26.68 30.78 -5.57
N LEU A 72 27.57 30.43 -6.49
CA LEU A 72 27.35 30.49 -7.93
C LEU A 72 27.33 29.09 -8.55
N ARG A 73 26.63 28.99 -9.69
CA ARG A 73 26.59 27.77 -10.51
C ARG A 73 26.94 28.11 -11.94
N TRP A 74 27.99 27.49 -12.47
CA TRP A 74 28.47 27.72 -13.83
C TRP A 74 28.27 26.47 -14.69
N THR A 75 27.78 26.69 -15.90
CA THR A 75 27.70 25.67 -16.97
C THR A 75 28.68 26.07 -18.06
N ILE A 76 29.64 25.19 -18.36
CA ILE A 76 30.73 25.48 -19.27
C ILE A 76 30.45 24.76 -20.58
N PRO A 77 30.01 25.48 -21.63
CA PRO A 77 29.84 24.88 -22.95
C PRO A 77 31.18 24.44 -23.54
N ASN A 78 31.13 23.52 -24.51
CA ASN A 78 32.30 23.04 -25.23
C ASN A 78 32.76 24.07 -26.30
N TYR A 79 33.20 25.24 -25.84
CA TYR A 79 33.78 26.29 -26.67
C TYR A 79 35.27 26.48 -26.36
N GLY A 80 36.00 27.16 -27.24
CA GLY A 80 37.42 27.44 -27.05
C GLY A 80 37.68 28.37 -25.87
N GLU A 81 36.97 29.50 -25.81
CA GLU A 81 37.15 30.50 -24.77
C GLU A 81 35.80 31.12 -24.34
N ILE A 82 35.67 31.49 -23.06
CA ILE A 82 34.49 32.11 -22.46
C ILE A 82 34.92 33.36 -21.68
N ASP A 83 34.35 34.50 -22.04
CA ASP A 83 34.47 35.75 -21.29
C ASP A 83 33.31 35.87 -20.28
N ILE A 84 33.64 36.00 -18.98
CA ILE A 84 32.68 36.15 -17.88
C ILE A 84 32.43 37.62 -17.51
N THR A 85 33.10 38.57 -18.18
CA THR A 85 32.96 40.00 -17.90
C THR A 85 31.47 40.43 -18.00
N PRO A 86 30.90 41.11 -16.99
CA PRO A 86 29.45 41.40 -16.90
C PRO A 86 28.88 42.25 -18.05
N ASN A 87 29.74 42.89 -18.85
CA ASN A 87 29.38 43.66 -20.06
C ASN A 87 30.11 43.17 -21.33
N GLY A 88 30.70 41.97 -21.30
CA GLY A 88 31.38 41.38 -22.45
C GLY A 88 30.39 41.08 -23.59
N GLN A 89 30.79 41.36 -24.83
CA GLN A 89 30.01 40.96 -25.99
C GLN A 89 29.96 39.42 -26.02
N ALA A 90 28.77 38.85 -25.85
CA ALA A 90 28.56 37.43 -26.07
C ALA A 90 29.03 37.09 -27.48
N HIS A 91 30.16 36.40 -27.61
CA HIS A 91 30.67 35.96 -28.90
C HIS A 91 29.59 35.12 -29.58
N ALA A 92 29.11 35.62 -30.73
CA ALA A 92 28.23 34.86 -31.60
C ALA A 92 28.96 33.57 -32.01
N PRO A 93 28.30 32.41 -32.00
CA PRO A 93 28.96 31.15 -32.31
C PRO A 93 29.49 31.17 -33.75
N GLU A 94 30.81 31.02 -33.92
CA GLU A 94 31.33 30.60 -35.22
C GLU A 94 30.84 29.18 -35.47
N PRO A 95 30.14 28.91 -36.59
CA PRO A 95 29.70 27.57 -36.89
C PRO A 95 30.93 26.71 -37.18
N GLU A 96 31.21 25.77 -36.29
CA GLU A 96 32.11 24.66 -36.57
C GLU A 96 31.71 24.03 -37.90
N LYS A 97 32.67 23.88 -38.82
CA LYS A 97 32.48 23.15 -40.07
C LYS A 97 32.34 21.67 -39.75
N VAL A 98 31.14 21.25 -39.35
CA VAL A 98 30.80 19.85 -39.12
C VAL A 98 30.82 19.11 -40.47
N SER A 99 31.44 17.93 -40.47
CA SER A 99 31.54 17.03 -41.61
C SER A 99 30.15 16.66 -42.11
N THR A 100 29.75 17.20 -43.27
CA THR A 100 28.40 17.11 -43.86
C THR A 100 27.88 15.68 -44.10
N SER A 101 28.72 14.65 -44.03
CA SER A 101 28.32 13.25 -44.21
C SER A 101 27.73 12.63 -42.93
N VAL A 102 28.29 12.93 -41.76
CA VAL A 102 27.84 12.38 -40.47
C VAL A 102 26.49 12.97 -40.08
N ASP A 103 26.30 14.28 -40.31
CA ASP A 103 25.03 14.97 -40.05
C ASP A 103 23.89 14.44 -40.94
N ARG A 104 24.15 14.11 -42.20
CA ARG A 104 23.12 13.56 -43.10
C ARG A 104 22.61 12.19 -42.64
N VAL A 105 23.49 11.36 -42.07
CA VAL A 105 23.09 10.05 -41.52
C VAL A 105 22.30 10.23 -40.24
N GLN A 106 22.71 11.14 -39.35
CA GLN A 106 21.98 11.46 -38.13
C GLN A 106 20.60 12.05 -38.44
N VAL A 107 20.51 12.99 -39.37
CA VAL A 107 19.22 13.58 -39.81
C VAL A 107 18.31 12.53 -40.44
N ARG A 108 18.84 11.61 -41.25
CA ARG A 108 18.04 10.50 -41.80
C ARG A 108 17.51 9.58 -40.70
N ARG A 109 18.35 9.25 -39.71
CA ARG A 109 17.95 8.42 -38.56
C ARG A 109 16.86 9.12 -37.73
N LEU A 110 17.02 10.41 -37.44
CA LEU A 110 16.00 11.18 -36.75
C LEU A 110 14.70 11.28 -37.56
N ALA A 111 14.78 11.39 -38.89
CA ALA A 111 13.60 11.39 -39.76
C ALA A 111 12.89 10.04 -39.77
N THR A 112 13.62 8.92 -39.76
CA THR A 112 13.02 7.58 -39.66
C THR A 112 12.40 7.35 -38.28
N GLU A 113 13.10 7.72 -37.20
CA GLU A 113 12.58 7.62 -35.83
C GLU A 113 11.32 8.49 -35.65
N LEU A 114 11.28 9.69 -36.25
CA LEU A 114 10.11 10.55 -36.26
C LEU A 114 8.96 9.94 -37.06
N ALA A 115 9.23 9.36 -38.23
CA ALA A 115 8.21 8.68 -39.03
C ALA A 115 7.62 7.47 -38.28
N GLU A 116 8.46 6.65 -37.65
CA GLU A 116 8.02 5.53 -36.81
C GLU A 116 7.20 6.01 -35.62
N ALA A 117 7.62 7.10 -34.97
CA ALA A 117 6.87 7.69 -33.86
C ALA A 117 5.50 8.23 -34.30
N LEU A 118 5.41 8.85 -35.47
CA LEU A 118 4.14 9.31 -36.04
C LEU A 118 3.21 8.15 -36.38
N GLU A 119 3.72 7.08 -37.00
CA GLU A 119 2.91 5.89 -37.27
C GLU A 119 2.39 5.22 -35.99
N LEU A 120 3.21 5.21 -34.93
CA LEU A 120 2.81 4.68 -33.63
C LEU A 120 1.74 5.57 -32.99
N ALA A 121 1.90 6.90 -33.06
CA ALA A 121 0.90 7.85 -32.59
C ALA A 121 -0.44 7.67 -33.32
N GLU A 122 -0.43 7.54 -34.65
CA GLU A 122 -1.65 7.28 -35.43
C GLU A 122 -2.33 5.96 -35.04
N LYS A 123 -1.55 4.90 -34.78
CA LYS A 123 -2.11 3.62 -34.32
C LYS A 123 -2.76 3.77 -32.94
N GLN A 124 -2.10 4.46 -32.01
CA GLN A 124 -2.65 4.72 -30.68
C GLN A 124 -3.92 5.58 -30.75
N GLU A 125 -3.97 6.59 -31.62
CA GLU A 125 -5.17 7.41 -31.80
C GLU A 125 -6.36 6.58 -32.31
N ARG A 126 -6.12 5.64 -33.25
CA ARG A 126 -7.15 4.72 -33.74
C ARG A 126 -7.63 3.78 -32.63
N GLU A 127 -6.72 3.18 -31.86
CA GLU A 127 -7.07 2.32 -30.73
C GLU A 127 -7.87 3.08 -29.67
N ILE A 128 -7.48 4.32 -29.35
CA ILE A 128 -8.23 5.17 -28.41
C ILE A 128 -9.64 5.47 -28.94
N ALA A 129 -9.78 5.74 -30.25
CA ALA A 129 -11.08 5.97 -30.86
C ALA A 129 -11.98 4.72 -30.80
N GLU A 130 -11.43 3.53 -31.07
CA GLU A 130 -12.14 2.26 -30.95
C GLU A 130 -12.57 1.96 -29.50
N ILE A 131 -11.69 2.20 -28.54
CA ILE A 131 -11.98 2.02 -27.12
C ILE A 131 -13.11 2.95 -26.68
N LYS A 132 -13.08 4.24 -27.09
CA LYS A 132 -14.14 5.20 -26.78
C LYS A 132 -15.49 4.76 -27.36
N LEU A 133 -15.50 4.30 -28.61
CA LEU A 133 -16.73 3.80 -29.25
C LEU A 133 -17.28 2.58 -28.48
N ARG A 134 -16.42 1.66 -28.07
CA ARG A 134 -16.81 0.50 -27.25
C ARG A 134 -17.33 0.91 -25.86
N GLU A 135 -16.72 1.92 -25.25
CA GLU A 135 -17.17 2.47 -23.97
C GLU A 135 -18.57 3.08 -24.09
N GLU A 136 -18.85 3.85 -25.14
CA GLU A 136 -20.17 4.42 -25.42
C GLU A 136 -21.23 3.32 -25.63
N GLN A 137 -20.91 2.28 -26.39
CA GLN A 137 -21.80 1.13 -26.57
C GLN A 137 -22.09 0.42 -25.24
N LEU A 138 -21.08 0.23 -24.39
CA LEU A 138 -21.25 -0.39 -23.07
C LEU A 138 -22.10 0.49 -22.15
N ARG A 139 -21.90 1.80 -22.16
CA ARG A 139 -22.74 2.76 -21.41
C ARG A 139 -24.19 2.70 -21.86
N GLN A 140 -24.45 2.65 -23.18
CA GLN A 140 -25.81 2.50 -23.70
C GLN A 140 -26.45 1.17 -23.26
N LYS A 141 -25.72 0.05 -23.33
CA LYS A 141 -26.20 -1.25 -22.84
C LYS A 141 -26.47 -1.24 -21.33
N PHE A 142 -25.64 -0.57 -20.56
CA PHE A 142 -25.83 -0.44 -19.12
C PHE A 142 -27.08 0.39 -18.78
N GLU A 143 -27.29 1.51 -19.47
CA GLU A 143 -28.51 2.32 -19.31
C GLU A 143 -29.77 1.56 -19.73
N GLN A 144 -29.71 0.76 -20.80
CA GLN A 144 -30.80 -0.15 -21.19
C GLN A 144 -31.08 -1.17 -20.09
N HIS A 145 -30.06 -1.88 -19.61
CA HIS A 145 -30.21 -2.86 -18.54
C HIS A 145 -30.75 -2.26 -17.25
N LYS A 146 -30.34 -1.03 -16.92
CA LYS A 146 -30.86 -0.28 -15.77
C LYS A 146 -32.38 -0.04 -15.91
N ARG A 147 -32.82 0.44 -17.08
CA ARG A 147 -34.26 0.64 -17.37
C ARG A 147 -35.03 -0.67 -17.31
N ASP A 148 -34.49 -1.73 -17.91
CA ASP A 148 -35.12 -3.06 -17.89
C ASP A 148 -35.28 -3.56 -16.45
N MET A 149 -34.23 -3.42 -15.62
CA MET A 149 -34.27 -3.81 -14.21
C MET A 149 -35.29 -2.99 -13.41
N GLU A 150 -35.38 -1.67 -13.64
CA GLU A 150 -36.40 -0.82 -13.04
C GLU A 150 -37.82 -1.28 -13.42
N THR A 151 -38.06 -1.65 -14.69
CA THR A 151 -39.37 -2.17 -15.10
C THR A 151 -39.71 -3.50 -14.42
N VAL A 152 -38.74 -4.41 -14.27
CA VAL A 152 -38.92 -5.70 -13.58
C VAL A 152 -39.23 -5.48 -12.10
N LEU A 153 -38.56 -4.54 -11.44
CA LEU A 153 -38.84 -4.19 -10.05
C LEU A 153 -40.25 -3.63 -9.88
N VAL A 154 -40.67 -2.72 -10.76
CA VAL A 154 -42.04 -2.18 -10.74
C VAL A 154 -43.08 -3.28 -10.96
N GLN A 155 -42.85 -4.20 -11.91
CA GLN A 155 -43.74 -5.33 -12.15
C GLN A 155 -43.81 -6.26 -10.92
N ARG A 156 -42.67 -6.55 -10.30
CA ARG A 156 -42.61 -7.35 -9.07
C ARG A 156 -43.40 -6.70 -7.94
N ASP A 157 -43.23 -5.40 -7.73
CA ASP A 157 -43.90 -4.67 -6.67
C ASP A 157 -45.42 -4.59 -6.91
N GLN A 158 -45.86 -4.41 -8.16
CA GLN A 158 -47.27 -4.55 -8.55
C GLN A 158 -47.82 -5.95 -8.27
N HIS A 159 -47.03 -7.00 -8.53
CA HIS A 159 -47.43 -8.38 -8.25
C HIS A 159 -47.54 -8.65 -6.74
N ILE A 160 -46.59 -8.15 -5.94
CA ILE A 160 -46.63 -8.23 -4.48
C ILE A 160 -47.87 -7.51 -3.94
N ALA A 161 -48.18 -6.31 -4.45
CA ALA A 161 -49.36 -5.57 -4.05
C ALA A 161 -50.65 -6.38 -4.31
N LYS A 162 -50.82 -6.94 -5.51
CA LYS A 162 -51.96 -7.81 -5.86
C LYS A 162 -52.06 -9.03 -4.95
N LEU A 163 -50.94 -9.69 -4.64
CA LEU A 163 -50.91 -10.83 -3.72
C LEU A 163 -51.26 -10.41 -2.29
N SER A 164 -50.84 -9.23 -1.85
CA SER A 164 -51.15 -8.72 -0.51
C SER A 164 -52.63 -8.40 -0.34
N GLU A 165 -53.29 -7.89 -1.38
CA GLU A 165 -54.74 -7.68 -1.40
C GLU A 165 -55.50 -9.01 -1.43
N ALA A 166 -55.00 -10.01 -2.17
CA ALA A 166 -55.63 -11.33 -2.27
C ALA A 166 -55.46 -12.20 -1.01
N ASN A 167 -54.40 -11.99 -0.23
CA ASN A 167 -54.03 -12.84 0.92
C ASN A 167 -54.22 -12.16 2.28
N THR A 168 -55.07 -11.14 2.42
CA THR A 168 -55.49 -10.73 3.78
C THR A 168 -56.18 -11.95 4.41
N PRO A 169 -55.56 -12.64 5.40
CA PRO A 169 -56.14 -13.87 5.90
C PRO A 169 -57.44 -13.52 6.61
N GLU A 170 -58.55 -14.16 6.21
CA GLU A 170 -59.72 -14.22 7.08
C GLU A 170 -59.29 -14.94 8.36
N VAL A 171 -58.97 -14.18 9.41
CA VAL A 171 -58.64 -14.71 10.73
C VAL A 171 -59.93 -15.32 11.31
N ARG A 172 -60.18 -16.58 10.98
CA ARG A 172 -61.21 -17.38 11.63
C ARG A 172 -60.67 -17.87 12.96
N THR A 173 -60.89 -17.10 14.02
CA THR A 173 -60.58 -17.53 15.38
C THR A 173 -61.47 -18.71 15.75
N VAL A 174 -60.93 -19.92 15.70
CA VAL A 174 -61.60 -21.12 16.24
C VAL A 174 -61.19 -21.26 17.70
N VAL A 175 -62.14 -20.98 18.61
CA VAL A 175 -61.93 -21.18 20.05
C VAL A 175 -62.00 -22.68 20.35
N LYS A 176 -60.84 -23.31 20.54
CA LYS A 176 -60.76 -24.72 20.97
C LYS A 176 -61.00 -24.79 22.48
N HIS A 177 -62.13 -25.31 22.92
CA HIS A 177 -62.34 -25.67 24.33
C HIS A 177 -61.53 -26.92 24.65
N VAL A 178 -60.46 -26.74 25.44
CA VAL A 178 -59.69 -27.85 26.01
C VAL A 178 -60.34 -28.20 27.36
N PRO A 179 -60.85 -29.43 27.55
CA PRO A 179 -61.42 -29.82 28.83
C PRO A 179 -60.31 -29.81 29.89
N VAL A 180 -60.53 -29.07 30.97
CA VAL A 180 -59.64 -29.06 32.14
C VAL A 180 -59.72 -30.45 32.78
N PRO A 181 -58.58 -31.14 33.01
CA PRO A 181 -58.61 -32.45 33.66
C PRO A 181 -59.19 -32.32 35.07
N PRO A 182 -59.96 -33.32 35.55
CA PRO A 182 -60.48 -33.31 36.91
C PRO A 182 -59.32 -33.21 37.92
N ALA A 183 -59.50 -32.42 38.98
CA ALA A 183 -58.51 -32.15 40.04
C ALA A 183 -57.63 -33.36 40.46
N PRO A 184 -58.16 -34.59 40.68
CA PRO A 184 -57.33 -35.73 41.06
C PRO A 184 -56.32 -36.17 39.98
N LEU A 185 -56.63 -35.97 38.69
CA LEU A 185 -55.68 -36.25 37.62
C LEU A 185 -54.57 -35.20 37.56
N GLN A 186 -54.88 -33.95 37.91
CA GLN A 186 -53.90 -32.87 37.92
C GLN A 186 -52.89 -33.05 39.07
N GLU A 187 -53.38 -33.36 40.27
CA GLU A 187 -52.52 -33.74 41.41
C GLU A 187 -51.65 -34.98 41.09
N ARG A 188 -52.21 -35.94 40.34
CA ARG A 188 -51.44 -37.12 39.91
C ARG A 188 -50.37 -36.78 38.87
N ILE A 189 -50.65 -35.85 37.96
CA ILE A 189 -49.65 -35.36 36.99
C ILE A 189 -48.53 -34.63 37.73
N ASP A 190 -48.86 -33.71 38.64
CA ASP A 190 -47.87 -32.92 39.39
C ASP A 190 -46.96 -33.83 40.23
N THR A 191 -47.52 -34.86 40.87
CA THR A 191 -46.73 -35.85 41.62
C THR A 191 -45.81 -36.67 40.71
N LEU A 192 -46.30 -37.11 39.55
CA LEU A 192 -45.49 -37.86 38.57
C LEU A 192 -44.39 -36.99 37.93
N GLU A 193 -44.64 -35.70 37.74
CA GLU A 193 -43.64 -34.75 37.24
C GLU A 193 -42.54 -34.53 38.28
N LEU A 194 -42.89 -34.38 39.55
CA LEU A 194 -41.93 -34.25 40.64
C LEU A 194 -41.08 -35.51 40.81
N GLU A 195 -41.69 -36.70 40.72
CA GLU A 195 -40.97 -37.97 40.74
C GLU A 195 -40.02 -38.12 39.55
N ASN A 196 -40.46 -37.73 38.35
CA ASN A 196 -39.59 -37.72 37.16
C ASN A 196 -38.40 -36.78 37.32
N GLN A 197 -38.60 -35.58 37.83
CA GLN A 197 -37.52 -34.62 38.09
C GLN A 197 -36.52 -35.20 39.11
N ARG A 198 -37.01 -35.82 40.18
CA ARG A 198 -36.17 -36.48 41.19
C ARG A 198 -35.34 -37.62 40.60
N LEU A 199 -35.96 -38.45 39.74
CA LEU A 199 -35.26 -39.55 39.07
C LEU A 199 -34.18 -39.05 38.11
N ARG A 200 -34.46 -37.98 37.36
CA ARG A 200 -33.45 -37.34 36.49
C ARG A 200 -32.27 -36.83 37.31
N ALA A 201 -32.52 -36.10 38.39
CA ALA A 201 -31.45 -35.60 39.27
C ALA A 201 -30.61 -36.74 39.88
N LEU A 202 -31.25 -37.87 40.24
CA LEU A 202 -30.53 -39.04 40.75
C LEU A 202 -29.67 -39.69 39.66
N ASN A 203 -30.18 -39.78 38.43
CA ASN A 203 -29.44 -40.29 37.29
C ASN A 203 -28.23 -39.41 36.95
N ASP A 204 -28.40 -38.08 36.95
CA ASP A 204 -27.30 -37.13 36.73
C ASP A 204 -26.21 -37.26 37.80
N ASN A 205 -26.60 -37.40 39.07
CA ASN A 205 -25.67 -37.67 40.17
C ASN A 205 -24.91 -38.99 39.98
N TYR A 206 -25.58 -40.02 39.49
CA TYR A 206 -24.95 -41.30 39.15
C TYR A 206 -23.91 -41.13 38.03
N TYR A 207 -24.27 -40.50 36.90
CA TYR A 207 -23.33 -40.26 35.81
C TYR A 207 -22.12 -39.43 36.25
N GLN A 208 -22.32 -38.36 37.03
CA GLN A 208 -21.21 -37.56 37.56
C GLN A 208 -20.28 -38.38 38.46
N SER A 209 -20.83 -39.26 39.30
CA SER A 209 -20.03 -40.12 40.17
C SER A 209 -19.18 -41.13 39.38
N VAL A 210 -19.73 -41.68 38.29
CA VAL A 210 -19.03 -42.60 37.39
C VAL A 210 -17.91 -41.87 36.64
N LEU A 211 -18.20 -40.67 36.09
CA LEU A 211 -17.19 -39.83 35.44
C LEU A 211 -16.04 -39.48 36.39
N LYS A 212 -16.37 -39.07 37.63
CA LYS A 212 -15.37 -38.76 38.66
C LYS A 212 -14.53 -39.99 39.00
N LEU A 213 -15.14 -41.17 39.09
CA LEU A 213 -14.41 -42.42 39.29
C LEU A 213 -13.46 -42.72 38.13
N HIS A 214 -13.89 -42.53 36.88
CA HIS A 214 -13.02 -42.71 35.72
C HIS A 214 -11.86 -41.72 35.71
N GLN A 215 -12.11 -40.46 36.05
CA GLN A 215 -11.06 -39.45 36.22
C GLN A 215 -10.06 -39.86 37.29
N LEU A 216 -10.52 -40.28 38.47
CA LEU A 216 -9.65 -40.79 39.54
C LEU A 216 -8.83 -42.00 39.10
N LYS A 217 -9.42 -42.93 38.32
CA LYS A 217 -8.67 -44.07 37.75
C LYS A 217 -7.60 -43.62 36.76
N LEU A 218 -7.88 -42.63 35.92
CA LEU A 218 -6.92 -42.06 34.98
C LEU A 218 -5.78 -41.31 35.71
N GLU A 219 -6.11 -40.46 36.67
CA GLU A 219 -5.13 -39.76 37.50
C GLU A 219 -4.22 -40.75 38.22
N ARG A 220 -4.77 -41.84 38.77
CA ARG A 220 -4.00 -42.91 39.40
C ARG A 220 -3.08 -43.65 38.41
N ALA A 221 -3.58 -43.93 37.20
CA ALA A 221 -2.76 -44.56 36.16
C ALA A 221 -1.61 -43.63 35.70
N GLN A 222 -1.83 -42.31 35.71
CA GLN A 222 -0.83 -41.31 35.36
C GLN A 222 0.19 -41.05 36.49
N SER A 223 -0.22 -41.17 37.77
CA SER A 223 0.63 -40.85 38.92
C SER A 223 1.53 -42.00 39.40
N GLY A 224 1.39 -43.22 38.86
CA GLY A 224 2.35 -44.32 39.08
C GLY A 224 2.44 -44.86 40.52
N GLN A 225 1.48 -44.57 41.41
CA GLN A 225 1.50 -45.00 42.82
C GLN A 225 0.72 -46.30 43.08
N LEU A 226 1.37 -47.25 43.77
CA LEU A 226 0.79 -48.50 44.32
C LEU A 226 -0.13 -48.20 45.54
N PRO A 227 -1.10 -49.07 45.91
CA PRO A 227 -2.20 -48.72 46.80
C PRO A 227 -1.79 -48.54 48.26
N ASP A 228 -2.13 -47.38 48.86
CA ASP A 228 -2.34 -47.29 50.30
C ASP A 228 -3.73 -47.85 50.66
N PRO A 229 -3.88 -48.54 51.82
CA PRO A 229 -5.16 -49.07 52.27
C PRO A 229 -6.13 -47.93 52.60
N VAL A 230 -7.35 -48.07 52.08
CA VAL A 230 -8.45 -47.11 52.17
C VAL A 230 -8.77 -46.81 53.65
N MET A 231 -8.38 -45.63 54.13
CA MET A 231 -8.93 -45.10 55.38
C MET A 231 -10.38 -44.69 55.16
N GLU A 232 -11.29 -45.38 55.82
CA GLU A 232 -12.71 -45.06 55.90
C GLU A 232 -12.89 -43.67 56.52
N VAL A 233 -13.37 -42.71 55.73
CA VAL A 233 -13.91 -41.45 56.24
C VAL A 233 -15.37 -41.34 55.81
N PRO A 234 -16.33 -41.06 56.72
CA PRO A 234 -17.75 -41.10 56.42
C PRO A 234 -18.18 -39.83 55.69
N GLY A 235 -17.97 -39.79 54.39
CA GLY A 235 -18.37 -38.68 53.53
C GLY A 235 -19.46 -39.08 52.53
N THR A 236 -20.34 -38.13 52.23
CA THR A 236 -21.44 -38.03 51.22
C THR A 236 -21.92 -39.29 50.43
N PRO A 237 -23.22 -39.40 50.09
CA PRO A 237 -23.76 -40.51 49.28
C PRO A 237 -22.96 -40.79 47.99
N GLN A 238 -22.44 -39.73 47.37
CA GLN A 238 -21.61 -39.80 46.17
C GLN A 238 -20.26 -40.49 46.43
N GLN A 239 -19.58 -40.19 47.54
CA GLN A 239 -18.33 -40.84 47.92
C GLN A 239 -18.54 -42.31 48.29
N ARG A 240 -19.65 -42.64 48.97
CA ARG A 240 -20.03 -44.05 49.24
C ARG A 240 -20.22 -44.84 47.95
N LEU A 241 -20.83 -44.23 46.93
CA LEU A 241 -21.03 -44.88 45.64
C LEU A 241 -19.70 -45.09 44.90
N ILE A 242 -18.82 -44.07 44.88
CA ILE A 242 -17.48 -44.18 44.30
C ILE A 242 -16.69 -45.29 45.00
N ASN A 243 -16.72 -45.38 46.33
CA ASN A 243 -16.05 -46.44 47.09
C ASN A 243 -16.61 -47.82 46.75
N LYS A 244 -17.94 -47.97 46.65
CA LYS A 244 -18.57 -49.24 46.22
C LYS A 244 -18.17 -49.65 44.81
N LEU A 245 -18.02 -48.69 43.90
CA LEU A 245 -17.62 -48.94 42.51
C LEU A 245 -16.11 -49.18 42.35
N LEU A 246 -15.28 -48.73 43.29
CA LEU A 246 -13.84 -49.03 43.37
C LEU A 246 -13.55 -50.37 44.05
N ALA A 247 -14.45 -50.86 44.91
CA ALA A 247 -14.33 -52.16 45.58
C ALA A 247 -14.67 -53.37 44.69
N LYS A 248 -15.09 -53.14 43.44
CA LYS A 248 -15.21 -54.16 42.38
C LYS A 248 -14.03 -54.07 41.43
#